data_AF-A0A8T3U4X5-F1
#
_entry.id   AF-A0A8T3U4X5-F1
#
_cell.length_a   1.000
_cell.length_b   1.000
_cell.length_c   1.000
_cell.angle_alpha   90.00
_cell.angle_beta   90.00
_cell.angle_gamma   90.00
#
_symmetry.space_group_name_H-M   'P 1'
#
loop_
_entity.id
_entity.type
_entity.pdbx_description
1 polymer ?
#
loop_
_entity_poly.entity_id
_entity_poly.type
_entity_poly.pdbx_seq_one_letter_code
_entity_poly.pdbx_strand_id
1 'polypeptide(L)' 'MKIVYITNARLPTEKAHGVQIVKMSEAFSSLNNDVTVISPKRVQKEISHKTDIFNFYDIENIFEHKLVNFIDPYVYR' A
#
# COMPACT_ATOMS: atom_id res chain seq x y z
N MET A 1 19.23 4.30 1.08
CA MET A 1 19.01 3.71 2.43
C MET A 1 17.96 2.62 2.33
N LYS A 2 17.78 1.79 3.38
CA LYS A 2 16.64 0.86 3.46
C LYS A 2 15.54 1.48 4.30
N ILE A 3 14.34 1.63 3.74
CA ILE A 3 13.19 2.28 4.37
C ILE A 3 12.03 1.29 4.38
N VAL A 4 11.52 0.99 5.57
CA VAL A 4 10.32 0.16 5.72
C VAL A 4 9.19 1.04 6.26
N TYR A 5 8.14 1.20 5.47
CA TYR A 5 6.94 1.93 5.84
C TYR A 5 5.84 0.95 6.26
N ILE A 6 5.53 0.90 7.55
CA ILE A 6 4.51 0.00 8.10
C ILE A 6 3.23 0.79 8.35
N THR A 7 2.10 0.29 7.84
CA THR A 7 0.81 0.95 8.01
C THR A 7 -0.32 -0.04 8.22
N ASN A 8 -1.30 0.36 9.03
CA ASN A 8 -2.57 -0.36 9.17
C ASN A 8 -3.62 0.07 8.14
N ALA A 9 -3.25 0.94 7.20
CA ALA A 9 -4.11 1.36 6.10
C ALA A 9 -4.55 0.15 5.26
N ARG A 10 -5.79 0.21 4.78
CA ARG A 10 -6.28 -0.71 3.76
C ARG A 10 -5.80 -0.17 2.41
N LEU A 11 -4.86 -0.85 1.77
CA LEU A 11 -4.30 -0.44 0.48
C LEU A 11 -4.66 -1.45 -0.61
N PRO A 12 -4.94 -0.98 -1.84
CA PRO A 12 -5.14 0.42 -2.21
C PRO A 12 -6.45 1.01 -1.67
N THR A 13 -6.59 2.35 -1.67
CA THR A 13 -7.80 3.07 -1.23
C THR A 13 -7.94 4.45 -1.90
N GLU A 14 -9.16 4.87 -2.16
CA GLU A 14 -9.50 6.22 -2.68
C GLU A 14 -9.30 7.34 -1.66
N LYS A 15 -9.01 6.99 -0.39
CA LYS A 15 -8.82 7.97 0.68
C LYS A 15 -7.47 8.66 0.57
N ALA A 16 -7.42 9.93 0.96
CA ALA A 16 -6.24 10.79 0.83
C ALA A 16 -4.95 10.21 1.46
N HIS A 17 -5.07 9.46 2.56
CA HIS A 17 -3.90 8.82 3.18
C HIS A 17 -3.26 7.76 2.28
N GLY A 18 -4.03 7.07 1.43
CA GLY A 18 -3.47 6.10 0.48
C GLY A 18 -2.55 6.78 -0.53
N VAL A 19 -3.00 7.89 -1.11
CA VAL A 19 -2.19 8.72 -2.03
C VAL A 19 -0.92 9.21 -1.35
N GLN A 20 -1.02 9.70 -0.10
CA GLN A 20 0.13 10.17 0.66
C GLN A 20 1.18 9.07 0.87
N ILE A 21 0.77 7.86 1.25
CA ILE A 21 1.68 6.72 1.46
C ILE A 21 2.41 6.38 0.17
N VAL A 22 1.67 6.29 -0.94
CA VAL A 22 2.21 5.88 -2.23
C VAL A 22 3.14 6.93 -2.81
N LYS A 23 2.74 8.21 -2.87
CA LYS A 23 3.58 9.29 -3.40
C LYS A 23 4.84 9.54 -2.58
N MET A 24 4.75 9.36 -1.26
CA MET A 24 5.93 9.41 -0.40
C MET A 24 6.90 8.26 -0.71
N SER A 25 6.39 7.02 -0.82
CA SER A 25 7.20 5.84 -1.13
C SER A 25 7.83 5.92 -2.52
N GLU A 26 7.08 6.42 -3.49
CA GLU A 26 7.54 6.72 -4.85
C GLU A 26 8.72 7.72 -4.81
N ALA A 27 8.54 8.88 -4.18
CA ALA A 27 9.56 9.92 -4.10
C ALA A 27 10.85 9.43 -3.41
N PHE A 28 10.75 8.66 -2.33
CA PHE A 28 11.94 8.10 -1.69
C PHE A 28 12.66 7.08 -2.59
N SER A 29 11.90 6.26 -3.32
CA SER A 29 12.48 5.26 -4.23
C SER A 29 13.16 5.91 -5.43
N SER A 30 12.57 6.99 -5.97
CA SER A 30 13.17 7.81 -7.02
C SER A 30 14.52 8.43 -6.61
N LEU A 31 14.78 8.56 -5.30
CA LEU A 31 16.07 8.99 -4.75
C LEU A 31 17.03 7.80 -4.47
N ASN A 32 16.83 6.65 -5.13
CA ASN A 32 17.61 5.42 -4.98
C ASN A 32 17.58 4.83 -3.56
N ASN A 33 16.47 4.99 -2.84
CA ASN A 33 16.24 4.26 -1.60
C ASN A 33 15.53 2.93 -1.88
N ASP A 34 15.91 1.91 -1.12
CA ASP A 34 15.24 0.61 -1.10
C ASP A 34 14.02 0.74 -0.16
N VAL A 35 12.84 0.95 -0.74
CA VAL A 35 11.60 1.22 0.00
C VAL A 35 10.68 0.01 -0.07
N THR A 36 10.24 -0.43 1.11
CA THR A 36 9.20 -1.46 1.25
C THR A 36 8.03 -0.91 2.05
N VAL A 37 6.83 -0.94 1.48
CA VAL A 37 5.58 -0.65 2.18
C VAL A 37 4.99 -1.97 2.66
N ILE A 38 4.72 -2.08 3.96
CA ILE A 38 4.07 -3.25 4.57
C ILE A 38 2.68 -2.84 5.05
N SER A 39 1.65 -3.53 4.55
CA SER A 39 0.27 -3.32 5.00
C SER A 39 -0.47 -4.63 5.25
N PRO A 40 -1.47 -4.66 6.14
CA PRO A 40 -2.26 -5.86 6.38
C PRO A 40 -3.11 -6.22 5.16
N LYS A 41 -3.22 -7.51 4.87
CA LYS A 41 -4.17 -8.06 3.90
C LYS A 41 -5.57 -7.99 4.51
N ARG A 42 -6.26 -6.89 4.23
CA ARG A 42 -7.60 -6.60 4.76
C ARG A 42 -8.67 -6.78 3.70
N VAL A 43 -9.84 -7.24 4.12
CA VAL A 43 -11.00 -7.38 3.23
C VAL A 43 -11.67 -6.01 3.11
N GLN A 44 -11.88 -5.54 1.88
CA GLN A 44 -12.79 -4.44 1.56
C GLN A 44 -13.80 -4.97 0.54
N LYS A 45 -15.00 -4.39 0.57
CA LYS A 45 -16.09 -4.74 -0.35
C LYS A 45 -16.00 -4.01 -1.70
N GLU A 46 -15.07 -3.06 -1.80
CA GLU A 46 -14.98 -2.10 -2.89
C GLU A 46 -14.07 -2.61 -4.02
N ILE A 47 -14.21 -2.04 -5.22
CA ILE A 47 -13.56 -2.50 -6.46
C ILE A 47 -12.03 -2.40 -6.39
N SER A 48 -11.50 -1.56 -5.48
CA SER A 48 -10.08 -1.37 -5.16
C SER A 48 -9.30 -2.68 -4.93
N HIS A 49 -9.97 -3.79 -4.60
CA HIS A 49 -9.33 -5.10 -4.45
C HIS A 49 -8.85 -5.79 -5.72
N LYS A 50 -9.33 -5.36 -6.89
CA LYS A 50 -9.07 -6.08 -8.13
C LYS A 50 -7.73 -5.72 -8.77
N THR A 51 -7.05 -4.70 -8.24
CA THR A 51 -5.81 -4.16 -8.79
C THR A 51 -4.77 -4.04 -7.69
N ASP A 52 -3.51 -4.27 -8.05
CA ASP A 52 -2.34 -3.92 -7.25
C ASP A 52 -2.24 -2.40 -7.03
N ILE A 53 -1.41 -2.01 -6.05
CA ILE A 53 -1.20 -0.59 -5.70
C ILE A 53 -0.72 0.22 -6.90
N PHE A 54 0.18 -0.34 -7.71
CA PHE A 54 0.81 0.41 -8.79
C PHE A 54 -0.19 0.75 -9.91
N ASN A 55 -0.98 -0.25 -10.33
CA ASN A 55 -2.07 -0.02 -11.27
C ASN A 55 -3.19 0.87 -10.70
N PHE A 56 -3.50 0.78 -9.40
CA PHE A 56 -4.56 1.61 -8.80
C PHE A 56 -4.20 3.11 -8.77
N TYR A 57 -2.94 3.43 -8.45
CA TYR A 57 -2.47 4.82 -8.34
C TYR A 57 -1.79 5.35 -9.60
N ASP A 58 -1.74 4.55 -10.67
CA ASP A 58 -1.07 4.87 -11.95
C ASP A 58 0.38 5.30 -11.75
N ILE A 59 1.17 4.43 -11.11
CA ILE A 59 2.60 4.65 -10.85
C ILE A 59 3.45 3.47 -11.30
N GLU A 60 4.74 3.72 -11.50
CA GLU A 60 5.70 2.68 -11.83
C GLU A 60 6.00 1.75 -10.64
N ASN A 61 6.39 0.51 -10.93
CA ASN A 61 6.79 -0.51 -9.94
C ASN A 61 8.19 -0.22 -9.33
N ILE A 62 8.38 0.95 -8.73
CA ILE A 62 9.69 1.42 -8.23
C ILE A 62 9.94 1.17 -6.74
N PHE A 63 8.93 0.71 -6.01
CA PHE A 63 9.06 0.27 -4.61
C PHE A 63 8.41 -1.10 -4.41
N GLU A 64 8.64 -1.72 -3.26
CA GLU A 64 8.04 -3.00 -2.93
C GLU A 64 6.81 -2.83 -2.05
N HIS A 65 5.69 -3.49 -2.38
CA HIS A 65 4.51 -3.57 -1.51
C HIS A 65 4.33 -5.00 -0.99
N LYS A 66 4.45 -5.17 0.32
CA LYS A 66 4.29 -6.45 1.01
C LYS A 66 2.99 -6.47 1.82
N LEU A 67 2.23 -7.54 1.61
CA LEU A 67 1.03 -7.83 2.39
C LEU A 67 1.36 -8.79 3.53
N VAL A 68 0.89 -8.49 4.74
CA VAL A 68 0.96 -9.41 5.88
C VAL A 68 -0.41 -10.04 6.16
N ASN A 69 -0.41 -11.32 6.52
CA ASN A 69 -1.64 -11.99 6.95
C ASN A 69 -2.22 -11.28 8.17
N PHE A 70 -3.52 -10.99 8.11
CA PHE A 70 -4.22 -10.24 9.14
C PHE A 70 -5.61 -10.84 9.35
N ILE A 71 -5.95 -11.15 10.60
CA ILE A 71 -7.30 -11.56 10.97
C ILE A 71 -8.15 -10.30 10.98
N ASP A 72 -8.95 -10.07 9.93
CA ASP A 72 -9.73 -8.84 9.80
C ASP A 72 -11.05 -8.94 10.59
N PRO A 73 -11.22 -8.18 11.69
CA PRO A 73 -12.44 -8.20 12.48
C PRO A 73 -13.66 -7.72 11.69
N TYR A 74 -13.44 -6.96 10.62
CA TYR A 74 -14.52 -6.48 9.74
C TYR A 74 -15.29 -7.61 9.06
N VAL A 75 -14.70 -8.80 8.91
CA VAL A 75 -15.36 -9.97 8.34
C VAL A 75 -16.41 -10.56 9.30
N TYR A 76 -16.26 -10.33 10.60
CA TYR A 76 -17.11 -10.89 11.64
C TYR A 76 -18.15 -9.89 12.19
N ARG A 77 -18.22 -8.69 11.59
CA ARG A 77 -19.16 -7.64 11.95
C ARG A 77 -20.30 -7.56 10.94
#